data_AF-A0A5D3D0J2-F1
#
_entry.id   AF-A0A5D3D0J2-F1
#
_cell.length_a   1.000
_cell.length_b   1.000
_cell.length_c   1.000
_cell.angle_alpha   90.00
_cell.angle_beta   90.00
_cell.angle_gamma   90.00
#
_symmetry.space_group_name_H-M   'P 1'
#
loop_
_entity.id
_entity.type
_entity.pdbx_description
1 polymer ?
#
loop_
_entity_poly.entity_id
_entity_poly.type
_entity_poly.pdbx_seq_one_letter_code
_entity_poly.pdbx_strand_id
1 'polypeptide(L)'
;MGQALRRFGGQDWKNKQLEMISNKIFDSDINKYLPGPHIDPPTKERVAELVEKSDENENQAIDRDEFLKFIKLLTFESIASVSQRLIITLVVAPTLAVVTKRSTEGIPGLGKMVQKVPSSAYALLVTLAALLFQNSNQQLLK
;
A
#
# COMPACT_ATOMS: atom_id res chain seq x y z
N MET A 1 -1.19 0.91 46.67
CA MET A 1 -0.36 1.11 45.45
C MET A 1 -0.50 0.00 44.39
N GLY A 2 -0.99 -1.22 44.71
CA GLY A 2 -1.04 -2.34 43.75
C GLY A 2 -2.09 -2.29 42.62
N GLN A 3 -3.15 -1.46 42.72
CA GLN A 3 -4.16 -1.35 41.66
C GLN A 3 -3.78 -0.37 40.54
N ALA A 4 -3.08 0.73 40.87
CA ALA A 4 -2.61 1.69 39.87
C ALA A 4 -1.49 1.11 39.00
N LEU A 5 -0.50 0.44 39.61
CA LEU A 5 0.60 -0.23 38.90
C LEU A 5 0.12 -1.32 37.91
N ARG A 6 -0.94 -2.06 38.26
CA ARG A 6 -1.55 -3.05 37.36
C ARG A 6 -2.26 -2.42 36.16
N ARG A 7 -2.89 -1.25 36.32
CA ARG A 7 -3.54 -0.53 35.22
C ARG A 7 -2.53 0.07 34.25
N PHE A 8 -1.46 0.68 34.77
CA PHE A 8 -0.36 1.22 33.94
C PHE A 8 0.33 0.10 33.14
N GLY A 9 0.73 -1.00 33.78
CA GLY A 9 1.36 -2.11 33.08
C GLY A 9 0.43 -2.82 32.08
N GLY A 10 -0.88 -2.83 32.34
CA GLY A 10 -1.88 -3.40 31.44
C GLY A 10 -2.07 -2.55 30.17
N GLN A 11 -2.10 -1.23 30.30
CA GLN A 11 -2.27 -0.33 29.16
C GLN A 11 -1.01 -0.29 28.28
N ASP A 12 0.17 -0.25 28.89
CA ASP A 12 1.44 -0.32 28.17
C ASP A 12 1.58 -1.64 27.39
N TRP A 13 1.19 -2.75 28.01
CA TRP A 13 1.20 -4.06 27.34
C TRP A 13 0.24 -4.09 26.15
N LYS A 14 -0.98 -3.55 26.28
CA LYS A 14 -1.96 -3.46 25.18
C LYS A 14 -1.44 -2.60 24.04
N ASN A 15 -0.92 -1.41 24.33
CA ASN A 15 -0.35 -0.51 23.31
C ASN A 15 0.79 -1.18 22.55
N LYS A 16 1.64 -1.94 23.26
CA LYS A 16 2.70 -2.75 22.64
C LYS A 16 2.15 -3.87 21.75
N GLN A 17 1.02 -4.49 22.12
CA GLN A 17 0.37 -5.48 21.25
C GLN A 17 -0.18 -4.85 19.98
N LEU A 18 -0.81 -3.67 20.08
CA LEU A 18 -1.35 -2.95 18.91
C LEU A 18 -0.23 -2.48 17.98
N GLU A 19 0.89 -2.03 18.54
CA GLU A 19 2.12 -1.74 17.78
C GLU A 19 2.64 -2.98 17.05
N MET A 20 2.73 -4.13 17.74
CA MET A 20 3.18 -5.39 17.12
C MET A 20 2.24 -5.86 16.00
N ILE A 21 0.93 -5.73 16.17
CA ILE A 21 -0.06 -6.09 15.16
C ILE A 21 0.07 -5.16 13.95
N SER A 22 0.22 -3.86 14.18
CA SER A 22 0.49 -2.88 13.14
C SER A 22 1.73 -3.25 12.34
N ASN A 23 2.87 -3.43 13.01
CA ASN A 23 4.13 -3.82 12.36
C ASN A 23 3.96 -5.10 11.53
N LYS A 24 3.26 -6.12 12.03
CA LYS A 24 3.01 -7.34 11.24
C LYS A 24 2.18 -7.13 9.99
N ILE A 25 1.20 -6.22 10.02
CA ILE A 25 0.38 -5.90 8.84
C ILE A 25 1.26 -5.24 7.77
N PHE A 26 2.10 -4.29 8.18
CA PHE A 26 2.95 -3.51 7.27
C PHE A 26 4.23 -4.24 6.84
N ASP A 27 4.80 -5.12 7.67
CA ASP A 27 5.96 -5.95 7.34
C ASP A 27 5.58 -7.21 6.54
N SER A 28 4.28 -7.45 6.32
CA SER A 28 3.80 -8.61 5.57
C SER A 28 4.35 -8.61 4.13
N ASP A 29 4.60 -9.81 3.58
CA ASP A 29 5.10 -9.95 2.21
C ASP A 29 4.18 -9.29 1.16
N ILE A 30 2.88 -9.14 1.47
CA ILE A 30 1.93 -8.40 0.64
C ILE A 30 2.43 -6.96 0.39
N ASN A 31 2.96 -6.27 1.40
CA ASN A 31 3.54 -4.94 1.25
C ASN A 31 4.81 -4.92 0.37
N LYS A 32 5.55 -6.04 0.30
CA LYS A 32 6.74 -6.16 -0.56
C LYS A 32 6.40 -6.31 -2.04
N TYR A 33 5.20 -6.82 -2.36
CA TYR A 33 4.76 -7.06 -3.73
C TYR A 33 3.85 -5.96 -4.28
N LEU A 34 3.45 -4.99 -3.46
CA LEU A 34 2.73 -3.81 -3.92
C LEU A 34 3.69 -2.85 -4.63
N PRO A 35 3.38 -2.40 -5.87
CA PRO A 35 4.23 -1.48 -6.60
C PRO A 35 4.19 -0.09 -5.95
N GLY A 36 5.37 0.47 -5.67
CA GLY A 36 5.53 1.77 -5.01
C GLY A 36 6.50 1.69 -3.83
N PRO A 37 6.77 2.82 -3.14
CA PRO A 37 7.57 2.81 -1.91
C PRO A 37 6.90 1.88 -0.90
N HIS A 38 7.69 1.05 -0.22
CA HIS A 38 7.20 0.20 0.87
C HIS A 38 6.43 1.06 1.89
N ILE A 39 5.25 0.60 2.29
CA ILE A 39 4.51 1.29 3.35
C ILE A 39 5.22 0.97 4.66
N ASP A 40 5.92 1.96 5.21
CA ASP A 40 6.52 1.82 6.53
C ASP A 40 5.41 1.66 7.58
N PRO A 41 5.66 0.88 8.65
CA PRO A 41 4.74 0.83 9.77
C PRO A 41 4.48 2.24 10.33
N PRO A 42 3.24 2.54 10.77
CA PRO A 42 2.94 3.83 11.37
C PRO A 42 3.72 3.99 12.68
N THR A 43 4.07 5.25 12.99
CA THR A 43 4.81 5.56 14.23
C THR A 43 3.96 5.26 15.47
N LYS A 44 4.61 5.14 16.63
CA LYS A 44 3.93 4.87 17.91
C LYS A 44 2.90 5.94 18.26
N GLU A 45 3.23 7.20 17.98
CA GLU A 45 2.36 8.35 18.21
C GLU A 45 1.11 8.24 17.33
N ARG A 46 1.28 7.80 16.08
CA ARG A 46 0.16 7.58 15.16
C ARG A 46 -0.73 6.42 15.60
N VAL A 47 -0.14 5.32 16.06
CA VAL A 47 -0.90 4.19 16.62
C VAL A 47 -1.71 4.66 17.84
N ALA A 48 -1.12 5.45 18.73
CA ALA A 48 -1.83 6.00 19.89
C ALA A 48 -3.01 6.90 19.49
N GLU A 49 -2.82 7.79 18.51
CA GLU A 49 -3.90 8.63 17.96
C GLU A 49 -5.04 7.78 17.36
N LEU A 50 -4.71 6.71 16.65
CA LEU A 50 -5.70 5.81 16.06
C LEU A 50 -6.45 5.00 17.12
N VAL A 51 -5.78 4.62 18.20
CA VAL A 51 -6.41 3.96 19.36
C VAL A 51 -7.41 4.91 20.02
N GLU A 52 -7.01 6.15 20.27
CA GLU A 52 -7.89 7.18 20.84
C GLU A 52 -9.11 7.46 19.95
N LYS A 53 -8.92 7.58 18.63
CA LYS A 53 -10.03 7.74 17.66
C LYS A 53 -10.99 6.55 17.59
N SER A 54 -10.53 5.38 18.02
CA SER A 54 -11.30 4.14 17.95
C SER A 54 -12.02 3.82 19.25
N ASP A 55 -11.56 4.36 20.38
CA ASP A 55 -12.17 4.26 21.72
C ASP A 55 -13.38 5.21 21.84
N GLU A 56 -14.52 4.82 21.27
CA GLU A 56 -15.72 5.68 21.19
C GLU A 56 -16.41 5.87 22.54
N ASN A 57 -16.25 4.90 23.44
CA ASN A 57 -16.87 4.92 24.76
C ASN A 57 -15.96 5.54 25.84
N GLU A 58 -14.77 6.02 25.45
CA GLU A 58 -13.75 6.68 26.28
C GLU A 58 -13.32 5.86 27.52
N ASN A 59 -13.44 4.53 27.45
CA ASN A 59 -13.17 3.65 28.59
C ASN A 59 -11.69 3.21 28.68
N GLN A 60 -10.84 3.68 27.76
CA GLN A 60 -9.42 3.33 27.62
C GLN A 60 -9.17 1.84 27.32
N ALA A 61 -10.19 1.12 26.86
CA ALA A 61 -10.17 -0.31 26.62
C ALA A 61 -10.88 -0.66 25.31
N ILE A 62 -10.08 -0.93 24.29
CA ILE A 62 -10.55 -1.37 22.97
C ILE A 62 -11.31 -2.70 23.08
N ASP A 63 -12.61 -2.65 22.79
CA ASP A 63 -13.43 -3.83 22.56
C ASP A 63 -13.30 -4.36 21.11
N ARG A 64 -14.11 -5.37 20.77
CA ARG A 64 -14.06 -6.00 19.44
C ARG A 64 -14.41 -5.04 18.32
N ASP A 65 -15.45 -4.22 18.49
CA ASP A 65 -15.97 -3.37 17.42
C ASP A 65 -15.07 -2.13 17.25
N GLU A 66 -14.55 -1.61 18.36
CA GLU A 66 -13.49 -0.59 18.39
C GLU A 66 -12.19 -1.11 17.77
N PHE A 67 -11.83 -2.37 18.01
CA PHE A 67 -10.68 -3.00 17.36
C PHE A 67 -10.88 -3.09 15.85
N LEU A 68 -12.08 -3.48 15.38
CA LEU A 68 -12.37 -3.51 13.95
C LEU A 68 -12.33 -2.10 13.34
N LYS A 69 -12.76 -1.07 14.07
CA LYS A 69 -12.65 0.33 13.65
C LYS A 69 -11.20 0.79 13.59
N PHE A 70 -10.38 0.44 14.58
CA PHE A 70 -8.94 0.69 14.60
C PHE A 70 -8.26 0.07 13.38
N ILE A 71 -8.50 -1.21 13.10
CA ILE A 71 -7.91 -1.90 11.93
C ILE A 71 -8.39 -1.26 10.62
N LYS A 72 -9.65 -0.85 10.52
CA LYS A 72 -10.16 -0.11 9.35
C LYS A 72 -9.42 1.21 9.17
N LEU A 73 -9.30 2.04 10.22
CA LEU A 73 -8.60 3.32 10.13
C LEU A 73 -7.11 3.14 9.80
N LEU A 74 -6.47 2.16 10.43
CA LEU A 74 -5.08 1.79 10.20
C LEU A 74 -4.81 1.38 8.75
N THR A 75 -5.73 0.64 8.13
CA THR A 75 -5.55 0.12 6.76
C THR A 75 -6.09 1.04 5.68
N PHE A 76 -7.12 1.84 5.96
CA PHE A 76 -7.77 2.69 4.96
C PHE A 76 -6.82 3.75 4.40
N GLU A 77 -6.03 4.39 5.24
CA GLU A 77 -5.07 5.41 4.81
C GLU A 77 -3.96 4.83 3.91
N SER A 78 -3.46 3.65 4.28
CA SER A 78 -2.42 2.93 3.55
C SER A 78 -2.94 2.38 2.22
N ILE A 79 -4.13 1.78 2.20
CA ILE A 79 -4.76 1.24 0.97
C ILE A 79 -5.17 2.39 0.03
N ALA A 80 -5.68 3.51 0.55
CA ALA A 80 -6.02 4.68 -0.26
C ALA A 80 -4.79 5.25 -1.00
N SER A 81 -3.65 5.36 -0.31
CA SER A 81 -2.38 5.83 -0.91
C SER A 81 -1.86 4.90 -2.02
N VAL A 82 -1.89 3.58 -1.77
CA VAL A 82 -1.46 2.58 -2.78
C VAL A 82 -2.41 2.55 -3.97
N SER A 83 -3.73 2.55 -3.72
CA SER A 83 -4.74 2.48 -4.79
C SER A 83 -4.71 3.71 -5.71
N GLN A 84 -4.51 4.91 -5.18
CA GLN A 84 -4.35 6.12 -6.01
C GLN A 84 -3.16 6.03 -6.96
N ARG A 85 -2.01 5.53 -6.50
CA ARG A 85 -0.80 5.39 -7.32
C ARG A 85 -0.93 4.28 -8.36
N LEU A 86 -1.59 3.17 -8.01
CA LEU A 86 -1.97 2.12 -8.95
C LEU A 86 -2.90 2.66 -10.04
N ILE A 87 -3.94 3.42 -9.67
CA ILE A 87 -4.87 4.04 -10.62
C ILE A 87 -4.11 4.99 -11.56
N ILE A 88 -3.24 5.85 -11.04
CA ILE A 88 -2.42 6.75 -11.85
C ILE A 88 -1.55 5.96 -12.83
N THR A 89 -0.89 4.89 -12.37
CA THR A 89 -0.04 4.04 -13.22
C THR A 89 -0.86 3.34 -14.32
N LEU A 90 -2.04 2.82 -13.97
CA LEU A 90 -2.97 2.19 -14.91
C LEU A 90 -3.56 3.15 -15.95
N VAL A 91 -3.54 4.46 -15.70
CA VAL A 91 -4.00 5.48 -16.67
C VAL A 91 -2.82 6.02 -17.49
N VAL A 92 -1.71 6.34 -16.83
CA VAL A 92 -0.53 6.94 -17.45
C VAL A 92 0.20 5.92 -18.33
N ALA A 93 0.36 4.66 -17.89
CA ALA A 93 1.08 3.64 -18.65
C ALA A 93 0.41 3.32 -20.00
N PRO A 94 -0.91 3.08 -20.11
CA PRO A 94 -1.57 2.91 -21.41
C PRO A 94 -1.49 4.16 -22.29
N THR A 95 -1.54 5.35 -21.70
CA THR A 95 -1.43 6.61 -22.45
C THR A 95 -0.05 6.75 -23.08
N LEU A 96 1.01 6.50 -22.30
CA LEU A 96 2.38 6.45 -22.81
C LEU A 96 2.56 5.33 -23.84
N ALA A 97 1.94 4.17 -23.63
CA ALA A 97 1.98 3.04 -24.56
C ALA A 97 1.35 3.38 -25.92
N VAL A 98 0.20 4.08 -25.95
CA VAL A 98 -0.46 4.51 -27.18
C VAL A 98 0.37 5.56 -27.91
N VAL A 99 0.96 6.52 -27.19
CA VAL A 99 1.82 7.55 -27.79
C VAL A 99 3.10 6.95 -28.37
N THR A 100 3.79 6.08 -27.61
CA THR A 100 5.01 5.42 -28.10
C THR A 100 4.72 4.44 -29.23
N LYS A 101 3.61 3.69 -29.18
CA LYS A 101 3.16 2.84 -30.29
C LYS A 101 3.07 3.63 -31.60
N ARG A 102 2.36 4.76 -31.60
CA ARG A 102 2.21 5.63 -32.79
C ARG A 102 3.56 6.12 -33.33
N SER A 103 4.52 6.43 -32.46
CA SER A 103 5.86 6.86 -32.88
C SER A 103 6.71 5.71 -33.42
N THR A 104 6.56 4.49 -32.88
CA THR A 104 7.31 3.30 -33.36
C THR A 104 6.73 2.69 -34.65
N GLU A 105 5.46 2.96 -34.96
CA GLU A 105 4.84 2.55 -36.22
C GLU A 105 5.48 3.23 -37.45
N GLY A 106 6.14 4.37 -37.27
CA GLY A 106 6.89 5.06 -38.32
C GLY A 106 8.26 4.46 -38.65
N ILE A 107 8.75 3.48 -37.87
CA ILE A 107 10.09 2.89 -38.07
C ILE A 107 10.01 1.72 -39.06
N PRO A 108 10.75 1.77 -40.19
CA PRO A 108 10.81 0.66 -41.15
C PRO A 108 11.31 -0.62 -40.48
N GLY A 109 10.56 -1.72 -40.61
CA GLY A 109 10.89 -3.03 -40.02
C GLY A 109 10.13 -3.35 -38.72
N LEU A 110 10.02 -2.40 -37.78
CA LEU A 110 9.30 -2.58 -36.50
C LEU A 110 7.81 -2.27 -36.60
N GLY A 111 7.40 -1.30 -37.43
CA GLY A 111 6.01 -0.86 -37.52
C GLY A 111 5.02 -1.94 -37.97
N LYS A 112 5.45 -2.87 -38.83
CA LYS A 112 4.59 -3.98 -39.31
C LYS A 112 4.27 -5.03 -38.24
N MET A 113 5.13 -5.18 -37.24
CA MET A 113 4.91 -6.12 -36.13
C MET A 113 4.00 -5.52 -35.06
N VAL A 114 4.21 -4.24 -34.74
CA VAL A 114 3.45 -3.52 -33.70
C VAL A 114 2.01 -3.21 -34.13
N GLN A 115 1.76 -2.95 -35.42
CA GLN A 115 0.39 -2.72 -35.93
C GLN A 115 -0.53 -3.94 -35.79
N LYS A 116 0.02 -5.16 -35.87
CA LYS A 116 -0.77 -6.41 -35.78
C LYS A 116 -1.25 -6.71 -34.35
N VAL A 117 -0.71 -6.02 -33.35
CA VAL A 117 -1.10 -6.21 -31.95
C VAL A 117 -2.23 -5.22 -31.61
N PRO A 118 -3.40 -5.70 -31.17
CA PRO A 118 -4.48 -4.81 -30.71
C PRO A 118 -3.99 -3.88 -29.60
N SER A 119 -4.45 -2.62 -29.62
CA SER A 119 -3.99 -1.62 -28.65
C SER A 119 -4.26 -2.01 -27.19
N SER A 120 -5.29 -2.83 -26.93
CA SER A 120 -5.56 -3.40 -25.60
C SER A 120 -4.49 -4.39 -25.15
N ALA A 121 -4.07 -5.31 -26.03
CA ALA A 121 -3.00 -6.26 -25.73
C ALA A 121 -1.65 -5.54 -25.54
N TYR A 122 -1.38 -4.50 -26.32
CA TYR A 122 -0.19 -3.65 -26.16
C TYR A 122 -0.21 -2.89 -24.83
N ALA A 123 -1.33 -2.27 -24.47
CA ALA A 123 -1.50 -1.60 -23.18
C ALA A 123 -1.32 -2.56 -22.00
N LEU A 124 -1.86 -3.78 -22.11
CA LEU A 124 -1.75 -4.81 -21.07
C LEU A 124 -0.30 -5.29 -20.90
N LEU A 125 0.41 -5.54 -22.01
CA LEU A 125 1.83 -5.90 -22.00
C LEU A 125 2.73 -4.78 -21.45
N VAL A 126 2.50 -3.53 -21.85
CA VAL A 126 3.26 -2.38 -21.36
C VAL A 126 2.98 -2.13 -19.87
N THR A 127 1.73 -2.30 -19.43
CA THR A 127 1.36 -2.20 -18.01
C THR A 127 2.05 -3.29 -17.19
N LEU A 128 2.04 -4.54 -17.66
CA LEU A 128 2.75 -5.64 -17.00
C LEU A 128 4.27 -5.39 -16.97
N ALA A 129 4.85 -4.95 -18.08
CA ALA A 129 6.28 -4.65 -18.17
C ALA A 129 6.67 -3.50 -17.23
N ALA A 130 5.88 -2.44 -17.17
CA ALA A 130 6.11 -1.31 -16.25
C ALA A 130 6.05 -1.75 -14.78
N LEU A 131 5.09 -2.60 -14.42
CA LEU A 131 4.99 -3.17 -13.07
C LEU A 131 6.22 -4.01 -12.72
N LEU A 132 6.67 -4.88 -13.63
CA LEU A 132 7.84 -5.73 -13.42
C LEU A 132 9.15 -4.90 -13.34
N PHE A 133 9.31 -3.88 -14.18
CA PHE A 133 10.48 -2.99 -14.15
C PHE A 133 10.54 -2.13 -12.89
N GLN A 134 9.39 -1.59 -12.44
CA GLN A 134 9.31 -0.86 -11.17
C GLN A 134 9.71 -1.75 -9.98
N ASN A 135 9.26 -3.01 -9.98
CA ASN A 135 9.58 -3.97 -8.92
C ASN A 135 11.07 -4.42 -8.94
N SER A 136 11.72 -4.39 -10.11
CA SER A 136 13.13 -4.77 -10.27
C SER A 136 14.08 -3.66 -9.81
N ASN A 137 13.79 -2.41 -10.16
CA ASN A 137 14.60 -1.25 -9.76
C ASN A 137 14.52 -0.97 -8.25
N GLN A 138 13.41 -1.30 -7.59
CA GLN A 138 13.28 -1.23 -6.13
C GLN A 138 14.22 -2.22 -5.41
N GLN A 139 14.59 -3.34 -6.04
CA GLN A 139 15.50 -4.34 -5.46
C GLN A 139 16.98 -4.02 -5.71
N LEU A 140 17.31 -3.26 -6.76
CA LEU A 140 18.67 -2.87 -7.13
C LEU A 140 19.22 -1.65 -6.36
N LEU A 141 18.35 -0.90 -5.66
CA LEU A 141 18.72 0.28 -4.86
C LEU A 141 18.69 0.00 -3.34
N LYS A 142 18.73 -1.27 -2.93
CA LYS A 142 18.89 -1.70 -1.53
C LYS A 142 20.33 -2.13 -1.25
#